data_AF-A0A9X1UI44-F1
#
_entry.id   AF-A0A9X1UI44-F1
#
_cell.length_a   1.000
_cell.length_b   1.000
_cell.length_c   1.000
_cell.angle_alpha   90.00
_cell.angle_beta   90.00
_cell.angle_gamma   90.00
#
_symmetry.space_group_name_H-M   'P 1'
#
loop_
_entity.id
_entity.type
_entity.pdbx_description
1 polymer ?
#
loop_
_entity_poly.entity_id
_entity_poly.type
_entity_poly.pdbx_seq_one_letter_code
_entity_poly.pdbx_strand_id
1 'polypeptide(L)'
;MWAVIGVYAGREDNVFWRRIAGEPNRIEAAGARALCVRDTVPLGTDIIHSVINPIDRLSGAIHIYGGDFFAAERSKWDSLTLEEGRSDREEARRNFERASARYEASLREAVG
;
A
#
# COMPACT_ATOMS: atom_id res chain seq x y z
N MET A 1 7.66 2.77 -12.62
CA MET A 1 7.46 4.25 -12.60
C MET A 1 7.81 4.77 -11.23
N TRP A 2 8.17 6.05 -11.09
CA TRP A 2 8.32 6.67 -9.78
C TRP A 2 6.96 7.07 -9.20
N ALA A 3 6.91 7.27 -7.88
CA ALA A 3 5.75 7.82 -7.20
C ALA A 3 6.15 8.81 -6.10
N VAL A 4 5.24 9.70 -5.70
CA VAL A 4 5.35 10.52 -4.50
C VAL A 4 4.04 10.37 -3.73
N ILE A 5 4.15 10.01 -2.45
CA ILE A 5 3.00 9.80 -1.56
C ILE A 5 3.04 10.83 -0.45
N GLY A 6 1.94 11.55 -0.25
CA GLY A 6 1.79 12.53 0.82
C GLY A 6 0.57 12.23 1.69
N VAL A 7 0.78 12.05 3.00
CA VAL A 7 -0.30 11.75 3.95
C VAL A 7 -0.95 13.06 4.42
N TYR A 8 -2.27 13.16 4.30
CA TYR A 8 -3.03 14.34 4.74
C TYR A 8 -3.99 14.06 5.90
N ALA A 9 -4.27 12.79 6.22
CA ALA A 9 -5.07 12.38 7.37
C ALA A 9 -4.58 11.03 7.92
N GLY A 10 -4.61 10.87 9.25
CA GLY A 10 -4.25 9.61 9.90
C GLY A 10 -2.75 9.29 9.85
N ARG A 11 -2.44 8.02 9.62
CA ARG A 11 -1.08 7.46 9.61
C ARG A 11 -0.97 6.27 8.65
N GLU A 12 0.19 6.10 8.03
CA GLU A 12 0.54 4.92 7.27
C GLU A 12 1.88 4.35 7.74
N ASP A 13 1.91 3.06 8.06
CA ASP A 13 3.16 2.33 8.25
C ASP A 13 3.55 1.68 6.92
N ASN A 14 4.66 2.16 6.35
CA ASN A 14 5.21 1.69 5.09
C ASN A 14 6.39 0.74 5.36
N VAL A 15 6.36 -0.46 4.78
CA VAL A 15 7.55 -1.32 4.70
C VAL A 15 8.07 -1.29 3.27
N PHE A 16 9.35 -0.99 3.11
CA PHE A 16 10.03 -0.99 1.82
C PHE A 16 10.74 -2.31 1.60
N TRP A 17 10.59 -2.84 0.40
CA TRP A 17 11.12 -4.11 -0.04
C TRP A 17 11.98 -3.91 -1.27
N ARG A 18 12.95 -4.81 -1.45
CA ARG A 18 13.74 -4.90 -2.68
C ARG A 18 13.79 -6.35 -3.15
N ARG A 19 13.97 -6.55 -4.45
CA ARG A 19 14.20 -7.89 -5.01
C ARG A 19 15.54 -8.44 -4.50
N ILE A 20 15.60 -9.73 -4.24
CA ILE A 20 16.83 -10.43 -3.86
C ILE A 20 17.66 -10.69 -5.12
N ALA A 21 18.96 -10.38 -5.08
CA ALA A 21 19.86 -10.61 -6.21
C ALA A 21 19.97 -12.10 -6.51
N GLY A 22 19.73 -12.49 -7.77
CA GLY A 22 19.75 -13.90 -8.20
C GLY A 22 18.44 -14.66 -7.96
N GLU A 23 17.47 -14.09 -7.24
CA GLU A 23 16.15 -14.68 -6.99
C GLU A 23 15.05 -13.73 -7.46
N PRO A 24 14.75 -13.69 -8.78
CA PRO A 24 14.00 -12.59 -9.38
C PRO A 24 12.62 -12.37 -8.76
N ASN A 25 11.95 -13.41 -8.27
CA ASN A 25 10.57 -13.33 -7.75
C ASN A 25 10.50 -13.14 -6.22
N ARG A 26 11.65 -13.08 -5.55
CA ARG A 26 11.76 -13.02 -4.09
C ARG A 26 12.11 -11.61 -3.65
N ILE A 27 11.57 -11.21 -2.51
CA ILE A 27 11.80 -9.89 -1.93
C ILE A 27 12.26 -10.02 -0.48
N GLU A 28 13.04 -9.04 -0.06
CA GLU A 28 13.45 -8.87 1.33
C GLU A 28 13.18 -7.45 1.80
N ALA A 29 12.99 -7.29 3.12
CA ALA A 29 12.77 -5.98 3.71
C ALA A 29 14.05 -5.14 3.61
N ALA A 30 13.91 -3.90 3.11
CA ALA A 30 14.99 -2.93 2.96
C ALA A 30 14.86 -1.77 3.95
N GLY A 31 13.71 -1.61 4.60
CA GLY A 31 13.47 -0.60 5.62
C GLY A 31 11.99 -0.41 5.90
N ALA A 32 11.66 0.45 6.85
CA ALA A 32 10.29 0.82 7.15
C ALA A 32 10.21 2.28 7.60
N ARG A 33 9.05 2.91 7.39
CA ARG A 33 8.77 4.28 7.85
C ARG A 33 7.31 4.44 8.21
N ALA A 34 7.07 4.99 9.40
CA ALA A 34 5.78 5.54 9.76
C ALA A 34 5.64 6.93 9.13
N LEU A 35 4.57 7.15 8.36
CA LEU A 35 4.21 8.42 7.76
C LEU A 35 2.99 9.00 8.47
N CYS A 36 3.12 10.23 8.94
CA CYS A 36 2.07 11.00 9.60
C CYS A 36 1.58 12.12 8.68
N VAL A 37 0.55 12.84 9.11
CA VAL A 37 0.04 14.01 8.38
C VAL A 37 1.16 15.01 8.07
N ARG A 38 1.23 15.45 6.81
CA ARG A 38 2.29 16.29 6.19
C ARG A 38 3.60 15.58 5.86
N ASP A 39 3.77 14.30 6.21
CA ASP A 39 4.89 13.54 5.68
C ASP A 39 4.69 13.24 4.20
N THR A 40 5.80 13.27 3.48
CA THR A 40 5.88 12.88 2.08
C THR A 40 7.04 11.91 1.89
N VAL A 41 6.86 10.90 1.05
CA VAL A 41 7.93 9.99 0.65
C VAL A 41 7.99 9.85 -0.87
N PRO A 42 9.17 10.08 -1.48
CA PRO A 42 9.40 9.71 -2.86
C PRO A 42 9.71 8.22 -2.96
N LEU A 43 9.11 7.53 -3.94
CA LEU A 43 9.38 6.15 -4.27
C LEU A 43 10.05 6.08 -5.65
N GLY A 44 11.28 5.56 -5.68
CA GLY A 44 12.01 5.29 -6.91
C GLY A 44 11.37 4.16 -7.73
N THR A 45 11.83 3.98 -8.97
CA THR A 45 11.27 3.00 -9.91
C THR A 45 11.37 1.55 -9.46
N ASP A 46 12.33 1.25 -8.59
CA ASP A 46 12.66 -0.11 -8.15
C ASP A 46 12.14 -0.41 -6.73
N ILE A 47 11.46 0.55 -6.09
CA ILE A 47 10.92 0.36 -4.75
C ILE A 47 9.63 -0.45 -4.81
N ILE A 48 9.60 -1.54 -4.04
CA ILE A 48 8.39 -2.28 -3.70
C ILE A 48 8.01 -1.85 -2.28
N HIS A 49 6.73 -1.63 -2.00
CA HIS A 49 6.29 -1.27 -0.65
C HIS A 49 4.97 -1.93 -0.27
N SER A 50 4.76 -2.14 1.02
CA SER A 50 3.46 -2.46 1.60
C SER A 50 3.05 -1.33 2.53
N VAL A 51 1.74 -1.06 2.57
CA VAL A 51 1.16 0.03 3.36
C VAL A 51 0.14 -0.56 4.31
N ILE A 52 0.24 -0.18 5.59
CA ILE A 52 -0.67 -0.59 6.64
C ILE A 52 -1.23 0.67 7.29
N ASN A 53 -2.54 0.70 7.53
CA ASN A 53 -3.16 1.67 8.42
C ASN A 53 -3.13 1.11 9.85
N PRO A 54 -2.30 1.63 10.77
CA PRO A 54 -2.12 1.04 12.10
C PRO A 54 -3.13 1.56 13.13
N ILE A 55 -4.06 2.45 12.75
CA ILE A 55 -5.01 3.10 13.66
C ILE A 55 -6.45 2.68 13.36
N ASP A 56 -7.34 2.91 14.33
CA ASP A 56 -8.78 2.59 14.28
C ASP A 56 -9.62 3.63 13.51
N ARG A 57 -8.97 4.45 12.69
CA ARG A 57 -9.61 5.50 11.89
C ARG A 57 -9.11 5.43 10.45
N LEU A 58 -9.87 6.00 9.53
CA LEU A 58 -9.44 6.11 8.14
C LEU A 58 -8.20 7.02 8.03
N SER A 59 -7.19 6.54 7.30
CA SER A 59 -6.05 7.32 6.85
C SER A 59 -6.25 7.76 5.40
N GLY A 60 -5.69 8.92 5.04
CA GLY A 60 -5.81 9.51 3.72
C GLY A 60 -4.47 10.00 3.20
N ALA A 61 -4.13 9.59 1.98
CA ALA A 61 -2.94 10.02 1.27
C ALA A 61 -3.25 10.40 -0.18
N ILE A 62 -2.44 11.32 -0.72
CA ILE A 62 -2.43 11.67 -2.14
C ILE A 62 -1.24 10.99 -2.79
N HIS A 63 -1.50 10.24 -3.85
CA HIS A 63 -0.49 9.51 -4.60
C HIS A 63 -0.31 10.16 -5.98
N ILE A 64 0.90 10.59 -6.28
CA ILE A 64 1.30 11.11 -7.59
C ILE A 64 2.19 10.06 -8.24
N TYR A 65 1.85 9.65 -9.46
CA TYR A 65 2.60 8.66 -10.23
C TYR A 65 3.17 9.28 -11.50
N GLY A 66 4.43 8.96 -11.80
CA GLY A 66 5.13 9.42 -13.00
C GLY A 66 4.74 8.65 -14.27
N GLY A 67 3.46 8.60 -14.62
CA GLY A 67 2.94 7.91 -15.80
C GLY A 67 1.48 7.50 -15.66
N ASP A 68 0.98 6.74 -16.63
CA ASP A 68 -0.37 6.17 -16.57
C ASP A 68 -0.39 4.94 -15.64
N PHE A 69 -0.81 5.18 -14.40
CA PHE A 69 -0.92 4.15 -13.37
C PHE A 69 -1.90 3.03 -13.72
N PHE A 70 -2.95 3.31 -14.49
CA PHE A 70 -3.98 2.33 -14.82
C PHE A 70 -3.57 1.45 -16.01
N ALA A 71 -2.80 2.00 -16.95
CA ALA A 71 -2.24 1.25 -18.08
C ALA A 71 -1.01 0.42 -17.70
N ALA A 72 -0.31 0.74 -16.61
CA ALA A 72 0.89 0.02 -16.19
C ALA A 72 0.58 -1.42 -15.73
N GLU A 73 1.35 -2.38 -16.24
CA GLU A 73 1.39 -3.73 -15.66
C GLU A 73 2.11 -3.71 -14.31
N ARG A 74 1.56 -4.42 -13.33
CA ARG A 74 2.05 -4.42 -11.95
C ARG A 74 2.03 -5.82 -11.37
N SER A 75 3.02 -6.10 -10.54
CA SER A 75 3.06 -7.28 -9.67
C SER A 75 2.62 -6.93 -8.26
N LYS A 76 2.21 -7.95 -7.51
CA LYS A 76 2.02 -7.91 -6.05
C LYS A 76 2.71 -9.14 -5.45
N TRP A 77 2.98 -9.07 -4.15
CA TRP A 77 3.47 -10.22 -3.40
C TRP A 77 2.43 -10.61 -2.36
N ASP A 78 2.26 -11.91 -2.15
CA ASP A 78 1.45 -12.40 -1.04
C ASP A 78 2.10 -11.99 0.30
N SER A 79 1.28 -11.50 1.24
CA SER A 79 1.79 -10.95 2.49
C SER A 79 2.35 -12.00 3.46
N LEU A 80 2.03 -13.27 3.27
CA LEU A 80 2.46 -14.38 4.13
C LEU A 80 3.59 -15.19 3.48
N THR A 81 3.45 -15.53 2.20
CA THR A 81 4.44 -16.38 1.49
C THR A 81 5.52 -15.58 0.78
N LEU A 82 5.29 -14.29 0.52
CA LEU A 82 6.15 -13.42 -0.29
C LEU A 82 6.37 -13.97 -1.71
N GLU A 83 5.38 -14.67 -2.25
CA GLU A 83 5.39 -15.12 -3.65
C GLU A 83 4.86 -14.01 -4.56
N GLU A 84 5.58 -13.77 -5.66
CA GLU A 84 5.17 -12.78 -6.67
C GLU A 84 3.99 -13.32 -7.51
N GLY A 85 3.00 -12.47 -7.71
CA GLY A 85 1.90 -12.71 -8.63
C GLY A 85 1.51 -11.43 -9.37
N ARG A 86 0.70 -11.59 -10.42
CA ARG A 86 0.14 -10.44 -11.15
C ARG A 86 -0.81 -9.66 -10.23
N SER A 87 -0.77 -8.33 -10.32
CA SER A 87 -1.76 -7.48 -9.66
C SER A 87 -3.10 -7.58 -10.39
N ASP A 88 -4.15 -7.97 -9.67
CA ASP A 88 -5.53 -7.94 -10.12
C ASP A 88 -6.24 -6.70 -9.56
N ARG A 89 -6.63 -5.79 -10.46
CA ARG A 89 -7.32 -4.54 -10.09
C ARG A 89 -8.71 -4.78 -9.54
N GLU A 90 -9.43 -5.78 -10.04
CA GLU A 90 -10.76 -6.09 -9.54
C GLU A 90 -10.69 -6.69 -8.14
N GLU A 91 -9.69 -7.54 -7.90
CA GLU A 91 -9.42 -8.06 -6.56
C GLU A 91 -9.08 -6.94 -5.58
N ALA A 92 -8.21 -6.00 -5.97
CA ALA A 92 -7.88 -4.83 -5.17
C ALA A 92 -9.12 -4.00 -4.83
N ARG A 93 -10.01 -3.76 -5.80
CA ARG A 93 -11.28 -3.07 -5.58
C ARG A 93 -12.20 -3.82 -4.62
N ARG A 94 -12.39 -5.14 -4.81
CA ARG A 94 -13.19 -5.98 -3.90
C ARG A 94 -12.64 -5.95 -2.47
N ASN A 95 -11.33 -5.97 -2.31
CA ASN A 95 -10.68 -5.86 -0.99
C ASN A 95 -10.96 -4.51 -0.34
N PHE A 96 -10.89 -3.42 -1.10
CA PHE A 96 -11.20 -2.07 -0.61
C PHE A 96 -12.67 -1.93 -0.17
N GLU A 97 -13.60 -2.44 -0.97
CA GLU A 97 -15.04 -2.45 -0.65
C GLU A 97 -15.32 -3.24 0.63
N ARG A 98 -14.72 -4.43 0.78
CA ARG A 98 -14.81 -5.23 2.01
C ARG A 98 -14.26 -4.51 3.23
N ALA A 99 -13.13 -3.80 3.09
CA ALA A 99 -12.56 -3.01 4.17
C ALA A 99 -13.48 -1.85 4.59
N SER A 100 -14.05 -1.15 3.60
CA SER A 100 -14.99 -0.05 3.84
C SER A 100 -16.25 -0.51 4.56
N ALA A 101 -16.84 -1.62 4.12
CA ALA A 101 -18.03 -2.21 4.77
C ALA A 101 -17.77 -2.60 6.24
N ARG A 102 -16.58 -3.15 6.55
CA ARG A 102 -16.18 -3.46 7.94
C ARG A 102 -16.06 -2.21 8.79
N TYR A 103 -15.47 -1.14 8.24
CA TYR A 103 -15.36 0.13 8.94
C TYR A 103 -16.74 0.74 9.21
N GLU A 104 -17.62 0.79 8.21
CA GLU A 104 -19.00 1.28 8.39
C GLU A 104 -19.78 0.47 9.43
N ALA A 105 -19.62 -0.85 9.46
CA ALA A 105 -20.22 -1.70 10.48
C ALA A 105 -19.71 -1.35 11.89
N SER A 106 -18.40 -1.16 12.06
CA SER A 106 -17.82 -0.75 13.36
C SER A 106 -18.33 0.61 13.86
N LEU A 107 -18.61 1.54 12.95
CA LEU A 107 -19.21 2.83 13.32
C LEU A 107 -20.64 2.68 13.84
N ARG A 108 -21.43 1.74 13.30
CA ARG A 108 -22.80 1.49 13.77
C ARG A 108 -22.80 0.86 15.15
N GLU A 109 -21.90 -0.08 15.41
CA GLU A 109 -21.73 -0.72 16.73
C GLU A 109 -21.29 0.27 17.80
N ALA A 110 -20.45 1.26 17.46
CA ALA A 110 -19.97 2.26 18.41
C ALA A 110 -21.03 3.29 18.86
N VAL A 111 -22.17 3.36 18.16
CA VAL A 111 -23.24 4.36 18.39
C VAL A 111 -24.50 3.73 19.02
N GLY A 112 -24.60 2.41 19.04
CA GLY A 112 -25.72 1.65 19.63
C GLY A 112 -25.44 1.19 21.05
#